data_AF-A0A7V8YXS8-F1
#
_entry.id   AF-A0A7V8YXS8-F1
#
_cell.length_a   1.000
_cell.length_b   1.000
_cell.length_c   1.000
_cell.angle_alpha   90.00
_cell.angle_beta   90.00
_cell.angle_gamma   90.00
#
_symmetry.space_group_name_H-M   'P 1'
#
loop_
_entity.id
_entity.type
_entity.pdbx_description
1 polymer ?
#
loop_
_entity_poly.entity_id
_entity_poly.type
_entity_poly.pdbx_seq_one_letter_code
_entity_poly.pdbx_strand_id
1 'polypeptide(L)'
;AAPFGSEGTIARVDNFSNLVYTALFDQTTITTPGGRALMKKLGGAAGEEIVDDYIKILKETGVTGYPFVRAAAHPQPGSEDAPLGIRVDNAKLLDMNAYAFKLRAPRGVKGDRQAINRGRDLFRSIGCTTCHNVDQSKPVPAVILPMKTIFPGDNPVTLAQRMPPLNPVLDTPRSFFDDKMAIFNASIRGEIRGIALPLLFDLARKPVFLHDNSVPSLDNLFDPSRGATAPHPFYVSDTRERAYIVAFLRSLDDR
;
A
#
# COMPACT_ATOMS: atom_id res chain seq x y z
N ALA A 1 -8.03 -1.44 7.12
CA ALA A 1 -7.62 -0.09 6.69
C ALA A 1 -8.24 0.21 5.34
N ALA A 2 -8.52 1.48 5.07
CA ALA A 2 -8.85 2.03 3.77
C ALA A 2 -8.19 3.43 3.70
N PRO A 3 -8.00 4.04 2.52
CA PRO A 3 -8.06 3.39 1.21
C PRO A 3 -7.02 2.25 1.09
N PHE A 4 -7.20 1.38 0.10
CA PHE A 4 -6.44 0.15 -0.10
C PHE A 4 -5.26 0.36 -1.05
N GLY A 5 -4.21 -0.45 -0.86
CA GLY A 5 -2.88 -0.17 -1.41
C GLY A 5 -2.12 0.79 -0.51
N SER A 6 -0.78 0.72 -0.49
CA SER A 6 0.02 1.68 0.30
C SER A 6 -0.12 3.10 -0.24
N GLU A 7 -0.37 3.19 -1.53
CA GLU A 7 -0.55 4.40 -2.34
C GLU A 7 -2.01 4.88 -2.40
N GLY A 8 -2.95 4.12 -1.82
CA GLY A 8 -4.35 4.50 -1.66
C GLY A 8 -5.19 4.57 -2.94
N THR A 9 -4.81 3.83 -3.99
CA THR A 9 -5.47 3.86 -5.31
C THR A 9 -6.95 3.52 -5.27
N ILE A 10 -7.40 2.69 -4.30
CA ILE A 10 -8.76 2.14 -4.29
C ILE A 10 -9.47 2.46 -2.97
N ALA A 11 -10.71 2.96 -3.02
CA ALA A 11 -11.47 3.34 -1.83
C ALA A 11 -12.22 2.16 -1.21
N ARG A 12 -12.69 1.24 -2.05
CA ARG A 12 -13.60 0.15 -1.64
C ARG A 12 -12.94 -1.21 -1.68
N VAL A 13 -13.25 -2.06 -0.70
CA VAL A 13 -12.60 -3.36 -0.51
C VAL A 13 -12.87 -4.33 -1.66
N ASP A 14 -14.10 -4.37 -2.20
CA ASP A 14 -14.47 -5.21 -3.34
C ASP A 14 -13.79 -4.75 -4.64
N ASN A 15 -13.63 -3.43 -4.83
CA ASN A 15 -12.85 -2.88 -5.94
C ASN A 15 -11.38 -3.25 -5.81
N PHE A 16 -10.84 -3.22 -4.59
CA PHE A 16 -9.46 -3.61 -4.34
C PHE A 16 -9.26 -5.10 -4.61
N SER A 17 -10.17 -5.94 -4.13
CA SER A 17 -10.19 -7.37 -4.43
C SER A 17 -10.25 -7.61 -5.95
N ASN A 18 -11.07 -6.87 -6.69
CA ASN A 18 -11.09 -6.95 -8.16
C ASN A 18 -9.72 -6.62 -8.75
N LEU A 19 -9.10 -5.50 -8.36
CA LEU A 19 -7.76 -5.12 -8.81
C LEU A 19 -6.71 -6.21 -8.51
N VAL A 20 -6.74 -6.82 -7.32
CA VAL A 20 -5.83 -7.90 -6.95
C VAL A 20 -5.99 -9.09 -7.91
N TYR A 21 -7.22 -9.56 -8.14
CA TYR A 21 -7.47 -10.67 -9.06
C TYR A 21 -7.06 -10.33 -10.49
N THR A 22 -7.54 -9.19 -11.00
CA THR A 22 -7.41 -8.86 -12.41
C THR A 22 -6.08 -8.22 -12.76
N ALA A 23 -5.21 -7.86 -11.82
CA ALA A 23 -3.93 -7.22 -12.15
C ALA A 23 -2.73 -7.86 -11.44
N LEU A 24 -2.86 -8.26 -10.17
CA LEU A 24 -1.74 -8.79 -9.40
C LEU A 24 -1.59 -10.30 -9.52
N PHE A 25 -2.71 -11.04 -9.51
CA PHE A 25 -2.70 -12.49 -9.72
C PHE A 25 -2.70 -12.89 -11.18
N ASP A 26 -3.21 -12.02 -12.05
CA ASP A 26 -3.14 -12.22 -13.49
C ASP A 26 -2.76 -10.91 -14.18
N GLN A 27 -1.47 -10.77 -14.44
CA GLN A 27 -0.92 -9.61 -15.14
C GLN A 27 -1.22 -9.63 -16.64
N THR A 28 -1.59 -10.78 -17.21
CA THR A 28 -1.86 -10.91 -18.66
C THR A 28 -3.11 -10.13 -19.10
N THR A 29 -3.96 -9.75 -18.16
CA THR A 29 -5.10 -8.85 -18.37
C THR A 29 -4.71 -7.47 -18.92
N ILE A 30 -3.45 -7.02 -18.73
CA ILE A 30 -2.97 -5.76 -19.32
C ILE A 30 -2.98 -5.81 -20.86
N THR A 31 -2.97 -7.02 -21.45
CA THR A 31 -3.04 -7.23 -22.90
C THR A 31 -4.45 -7.03 -23.48
N THR A 32 -5.48 -7.00 -22.63
CA THR A 32 -6.87 -6.72 -23.05
C THR A 32 -7.02 -5.26 -23.49
N PRO A 33 -8.07 -4.90 -24.26
CA PRO A 33 -8.33 -3.51 -24.62
C PRO A 33 -8.41 -2.56 -23.41
N GLY A 34 -9.07 -3.00 -22.32
CA GLY A 34 -9.18 -2.20 -21.10
C GLY A 34 -7.87 -2.09 -20.32
N GLY A 35 -7.10 -3.18 -20.24
CA GLY A 35 -5.76 -3.18 -19.67
C GLY A 35 -4.80 -2.25 -20.41
N ARG A 36 -4.78 -2.31 -21.75
CA ARG A 36 -3.98 -1.41 -22.58
C ARG A 36 -4.40 0.05 -22.42
N ALA A 37 -5.71 0.31 -22.36
CA ALA A 37 -6.22 1.66 -22.12
C ALA A 37 -5.78 2.22 -20.77
N LEU A 38 -5.75 1.39 -19.71
CA LEU A 38 -5.22 1.79 -18.40
C LEU A 38 -3.73 2.13 -18.50
N MET A 39 -2.92 1.27 -19.11
CA MET A 39 -1.48 1.50 -19.24
C MET A 39 -1.18 2.77 -20.04
N LYS A 40 -1.91 3.01 -21.14
CA LYS A 40 -1.84 4.25 -21.90
C LYS A 40 -2.24 5.47 -21.06
N LYS A 41 -3.32 5.38 -20.29
CA LYS A 41 -3.77 6.48 -19.42
C LYS A 41 -2.71 6.84 -18.38
N LEU A 42 -2.02 5.85 -17.82
CA LEU A 42 -1.05 6.05 -16.75
C LEU A 42 0.34 6.44 -17.23
N GLY A 43 0.80 5.88 -18.35
CA GLY A 43 2.18 6.00 -18.86
C GLY A 43 2.31 6.58 -20.28
N GLY A 44 1.21 6.94 -20.94
CA GLY A 44 1.23 7.44 -22.31
C GLY A 44 1.81 6.40 -23.29
N ALA A 45 2.68 6.85 -24.19
CA ALA A 45 3.34 5.99 -25.17
C ALA A 45 4.18 4.88 -24.51
N ALA A 46 4.88 5.17 -23.41
CA ALA A 46 5.65 4.16 -22.68
C ALA A 46 4.75 3.06 -22.08
N GLY A 47 3.53 3.43 -21.68
CA GLY A 47 2.52 2.46 -21.24
C GLY A 47 2.07 1.52 -22.37
N GLU A 48 1.96 2.02 -23.61
CA GLU A 48 1.64 1.18 -24.77
C GLU A 48 2.81 0.26 -25.13
N GLU A 49 4.04 0.79 -25.13
CA GLU A 49 5.28 0.03 -25.36
C GLU A 49 5.44 -1.13 -24.37
N ILE A 50 5.23 -0.90 -23.07
CA ILE A 50 5.26 -1.95 -22.05
C ILE A 50 4.29 -3.09 -22.38
N VAL A 51 3.08 -2.77 -22.85
CA VAL A 51 2.10 -3.81 -23.20
C VAL A 51 2.52 -4.57 -24.45
N ASP A 52 3.08 -3.87 -25.46
CA ASP A 52 3.56 -4.50 -26.69
C ASP A 52 4.74 -5.45 -26.43
N ASP A 53 5.71 -5.01 -25.62
CA ASP A 53 6.85 -5.83 -25.22
C ASP A 53 6.40 -7.04 -24.38
N TYR A 54 5.43 -6.84 -23.48
CA TYR A 54 4.89 -7.95 -22.70
C TYR A 54 4.19 -8.99 -23.57
N ILE A 55 3.42 -8.57 -24.58
CA ILE A 55 2.80 -9.48 -25.57
C ILE A 55 3.88 -10.25 -26.35
N LYS A 56 4.97 -9.58 -26.73
CA LYS A 56 6.10 -10.23 -27.41
C LYS A 56 6.74 -11.30 -26.52
N ILE A 57 6.98 -11.00 -25.24
CA ILE A 57 7.52 -11.96 -24.26
C ILE A 57 6.59 -13.16 -24.08
N LEU A 58 5.27 -12.93 -23.95
CA LEU A 58 4.29 -14.01 -23.84
C LEU A 58 4.32 -14.94 -25.08
N LYS A 59 4.46 -14.37 -26.28
CA LYS A 59 4.61 -15.12 -27.53
C LYS A 59 5.91 -15.93 -27.56
N GLU A 60 7.03 -15.33 -27.19
CA GLU A 60 8.35 -15.98 -27.18
C GLU A 60 8.46 -17.12 -26.16
N THR A 61 7.76 -16.99 -25.03
CA THR A 61 7.71 -18.01 -23.97
C THR A 61 6.69 -19.12 -24.23
N GLY A 62 5.86 -19.00 -25.28
CA GLY A 62 4.83 -19.99 -25.61
C GLY A 62 3.64 -20.02 -24.64
N VAL A 63 3.48 -18.99 -23.80
CA VAL A 63 2.35 -18.87 -22.88
C VAL A 63 1.07 -18.63 -23.68
N THR A 64 0.04 -19.44 -23.43
CA THR A 64 -1.25 -19.37 -24.14
C THR A 64 -2.42 -19.47 -23.16
N GLY A 65 -3.65 -19.21 -23.65
CA GLY A 65 -4.87 -19.32 -22.84
C GLY A 65 -5.09 -18.18 -21.85
N TYR A 66 -4.39 -17.06 -22.03
CA TYR A 66 -4.54 -15.85 -21.23
C TYR A 66 -5.63 -14.91 -21.79
N PRO A 67 -6.27 -14.06 -20.95
CA PRO A 67 -6.13 -14.00 -19.50
C PRO A 67 -6.65 -15.23 -18.77
N PHE A 68 -5.98 -15.59 -17.67
CA PHE A 68 -6.27 -16.77 -16.85
C PHE A 68 -7.44 -16.54 -15.89
N VAL A 69 -7.63 -15.29 -15.44
CA VAL A 69 -8.76 -14.90 -14.59
C VAL A 69 -10.01 -14.74 -15.45
N ARG A 70 -11.07 -15.45 -15.06
CA ARG A 70 -12.40 -15.31 -15.67
C ARG A 70 -13.10 -14.06 -15.11
N ALA A 71 -13.27 -13.05 -15.95
CA ALA A 71 -13.95 -11.80 -15.65
C ALA A 71 -14.80 -11.36 -16.85
N ALA A 72 -15.80 -10.52 -16.60
CA ALA A 72 -16.63 -9.93 -17.64
C ALA A 72 -16.15 -8.52 -17.98
N ALA A 73 -16.39 -8.07 -19.21
CA ALA A 73 -16.17 -6.68 -19.59
C ALA A 73 -17.04 -5.75 -18.73
N HIS A 74 -16.48 -4.64 -18.28
CA HIS A 74 -17.18 -3.64 -17.49
C HIS A 74 -17.72 -2.52 -18.41
N PRO A 75 -18.94 -2.01 -18.20
CA PRO A 75 -19.49 -0.93 -19.02
C PRO A 75 -18.73 0.40 -18.89
N GLN A 76 -17.93 0.56 -17.83
CA GLN A 76 -17.09 1.73 -17.60
C GLN A 76 -15.64 1.30 -17.41
N PRO A 77 -14.86 1.06 -18.47
CA PRO A 77 -13.45 0.73 -18.33
C PRO A 77 -12.63 1.87 -17.70
N GLY A 78 -11.74 1.52 -16.77
CA GLY A 78 -10.89 2.51 -16.09
C GLY A 78 -11.57 3.22 -14.92
N SER A 79 -12.79 2.83 -14.56
CA SER A 79 -13.41 3.19 -13.27
C SER A 79 -12.67 2.51 -12.10
N GLU A 80 -12.87 3.00 -10.88
CA GLU A 80 -12.24 2.42 -9.68
C GLU A 80 -12.58 0.93 -9.50
N ASP A 81 -13.82 0.53 -9.86
CA ASP A 81 -14.33 -0.82 -9.70
C ASP A 81 -13.95 -1.79 -10.83
N ALA A 82 -13.39 -1.27 -11.93
CA ALA A 82 -12.81 -2.03 -13.03
C ALA A 82 -11.65 -1.29 -13.72
N PRO A 83 -10.50 -1.11 -13.05
CA PRO A 83 -9.40 -0.30 -13.62
C PRO A 83 -8.89 -0.84 -14.96
N LEU A 84 -8.87 -2.16 -15.14
CA LEU A 84 -8.48 -2.83 -16.39
C LEU A 84 -9.67 -3.09 -17.34
N GLY A 85 -10.84 -2.50 -17.07
CA GLY A 85 -12.04 -2.66 -17.89
C GLY A 85 -12.73 -4.02 -17.80
N ILE A 86 -12.32 -4.83 -16.83
CA ILE A 86 -12.94 -6.12 -16.52
C ILE A 86 -13.25 -6.21 -15.03
N ARG A 87 -14.30 -6.96 -14.70
CA ARG A 87 -14.69 -7.22 -13.31
C ARG A 87 -15.01 -8.69 -13.10
N VAL A 88 -14.46 -9.25 -12.02
CA VAL A 88 -14.81 -10.58 -11.52
C VAL A 88 -16.28 -10.57 -11.07
N ASP A 89 -16.91 -11.74 -11.10
CA ASP A 89 -18.27 -11.92 -10.57
C ASP A 89 -18.42 -11.27 -9.18
N ASN A 90 -19.46 -10.43 -9.04
CA ASN A 90 -19.62 -9.60 -7.85
C ASN A 90 -19.95 -10.41 -6.59
N ALA A 91 -20.67 -11.53 -6.74
CA ALA A 91 -20.95 -12.40 -5.61
C ALA A 91 -19.65 -13.01 -5.07
N LYS A 92 -18.74 -13.46 -5.94
CA LYS A 92 -17.42 -13.96 -5.53
C LYS A 92 -16.57 -12.91 -4.81
N LEU A 93 -16.61 -11.65 -5.26
CA LEU A 93 -15.89 -10.56 -4.59
C LEU A 93 -16.45 -10.31 -3.18
N LEU A 94 -17.78 -10.29 -3.04
CA LEU A 94 -18.44 -10.12 -1.75
C LEU A 94 -18.19 -11.31 -0.81
N ASP A 95 -18.24 -12.55 -1.32
CA ASP A 95 -17.95 -13.76 -0.56
C ASP A 95 -16.49 -13.78 -0.07
N MET A 96 -15.54 -13.39 -0.91
CA MET A 96 -14.13 -13.27 -0.53
C MET A 96 -13.94 -12.21 0.55
N ASN A 97 -14.58 -11.06 0.41
CA ASN A 97 -14.54 -10.03 1.44
C ASN A 97 -15.13 -10.55 2.76
N ALA A 98 -16.30 -11.21 2.72
CA ALA A 98 -16.93 -11.80 3.89
C ALA A 98 -16.03 -12.87 4.55
N TYR A 99 -15.30 -13.66 3.76
CA TYR A 99 -14.29 -14.58 4.27
C TYR A 99 -13.13 -13.83 4.95
N ALA A 100 -12.54 -12.84 4.28
CA ALA A 100 -11.43 -12.06 4.81
C ALA A 100 -11.79 -11.30 6.10
N PHE A 101 -13.01 -10.73 6.18
CA PHE A 101 -13.52 -10.06 7.38
C PHE A 101 -13.79 -11.02 8.55
N LYS A 102 -13.98 -12.32 8.29
CA LYS A 102 -14.13 -13.35 9.33
C LYS A 102 -12.80 -13.87 9.86
N LEU A 103 -11.67 -13.56 9.20
CA LEU A 103 -10.35 -13.95 9.69
C LEU A 103 -10.07 -13.24 11.01
N ARG A 104 -9.73 -14.02 12.04
CA ARG A 104 -9.36 -13.47 13.34
C ARG A 104 -8.00 -12.81 13.26
N ALA A 105 -7.85 -11.65 13.90
CA ALA A 105 -6.56 -11.03 14.06
C ALA A 105 -5.62 -12.00 14.81
N PRO A 106 -4.37 -12.14 14.37
CA PRO A 106 -3.38 -12.91 15.11
C PRO A 106 -3.17 -12.35 16.51
N ARG A 107 -2.97 -13.22 17.49
CA ARG A 107 -2.71 -12.80 18.88
C ARG A 107 -1.38 -12.06 18.97
N GLY A 108 -1.40 -10.98 19.74
CA GLY A 108 -0.22 -10.20 20.10
C GLY A 108 0.71 -11.02 20.97
N VAL A 109 1.99 -10.65 20.95
CA VAL A 109 3.01 -11.29 21.77
C VAL A 109 2.76 -10.95 23.23
N LYS A 110 2.65 -11.98 24.05
CA LYS A 110 2.62 -11.83 25.51
C LYS A 110 4.04 -11.46 25.99
N GLY A 111 4.13 -10.52 26.92
CA GLY A 111 5.41 -10.07 27.48
C GLY A 111 5.24 -9.40 28.83
N ASP A 112 6.29 -8.72 29.29
CA ASP A 112 6.25 -7.93 30.52
C ASP A 112 5.16 -6.85 30.43
N ARG A 113 4.14 -6.99 31.29
CA ARG A 113 2.99 -6.07 31.34
C ARG A 113 3.41 -4.64 31.68
N GLN A 114 4.44 -4.46 32.51
CA GLN A 114 4.91 -3.12 32.87
C GLN A 114 5.59 -2.45 31.68
N ALA A 115 6.46 -3.18 30.96
CA ALA A 115 7.08 -2.71 29.72
C ALA A 115 6.04 -2.34 28.65
N ILE A 116 5.05 -3.21 28.42
CA ILE A 116 3.97 -2.97 27.45
C ILE A 116 3.16 -1.72 27.83
N ASN A 117 2.78 -1.56 29.09
CA ASN A 117 2.05 -0.38 29.55
C ASN A 117 2.86 0.91 29.37
N ARG A 118 4.15 0.89 29.74
CA ARG A 118 5.05 2.03 29.51
C ARG A 118 5.17 2.37 28.03
N GLY A 119 5.29 1.36 27.16
CA GLY A 119 5.34 1.54 25.71
C GLY A 119 4.06 2.15 25.15
N ARG A 120 2.89 1.73 25.64
CA ARG A 120 1.60 2.33 25.27
C ARG A 120 1.50 3.80 25.68
N ASP A 121 1.93 4.11 26.89
CA ASP A 121 1.87 5.49 27.40
C ASP A 121 2.85 6.39 26.64
N LEU A 122 4.05 5.87 26.34
CA LEU A 122 5.03 6.57 25.51
C LEU A 122 4.51 6.78 24.08
N PHE A 123 3.91 5.75 23.46
CA PHE A 123 3.31 5.86 22.12
C PHE A 123 2.26 6.98 22.03
N ARG A 124 1.51 7.21 23.12
CA ARG A 124 0.57 8.33 23.22
C ARG A 124 1.29 9.67 23.38
N SER A 125 2.30 9.74 24.25
CA SER A 125 2.96 11.01 24.60
C SER A 125 3.86 11.57 23.50
N ILE A 126 4.49 10.72 22.68
CA ILE A 126 5.40 11.16 21.61
C ILE A 126 4.71 11.40 20.25
N GLY A 127 3.38 11.44 20.24
CA GLY A 127 2.62 11.85 19.06
C GLY A 127 2.33 10.76 18.02
N CYS A 128 2.66 9.49 18.28
CA CYS A 128 2.30 8.39 17.36
C CYS A 128 0.78 8.29 17.14
N THR A 129 0.00 8.76 18.13
CA THR A 129 -1.46 8.79 18.06
C THR A 129 -2.06 9.84 17.12
N THR A 130 -1.23 10.71 16.53
CA THR A 130 -1.65 11.62 15.46
C THR A 130 -2.10 10.86 14.20
N CYS A 131 -1.49 9.70 13.95
CA CYS A 131 -1.73 8.89 12.77
C CYS A 131 -2.26 7.49 13.10
N HIS A 132 -1.84 6.91 14.22
CA HIS A 132 -2.14 5.54 14.58
C HIS A 132 -3.03 5.43 15.82
N ASN A 133 -3.79 4.34 15.94
CA ASN A 133 -4.54 4.07 17.16
C ASN A 133 -3.77 3.13 18.08
N VAL A 134 -3.93 3.30 19.39
CA VAL A 134 -3.49 2.30 20.38
C VAL A 134 -4.47 1.14 20.51
N ASP A 135 -5.73 1.38 20.15
CA ASP A 135 -6.82 0.41 20.17
C ASP A 135 -7.10 -0.04 18.73
N GLN A 136 -6.75 -1.29 18.42
CA GLN A 136 -6.86 -1.82 17.07
C GLN A 136 -8.28 -2.28 16.72
N SER A 137 -9.23 -2.24 17.66
CA SER A 137 -10.66 -2.45 17.37
C SER A 137 -11.27 -1.24 16.64
N LYS A 138 -10.61 -0.08 16.68
CA LYS A 138 -11.06 1.14 16.00
C LYS A 138 -10.67 1.14 14.52
N PRO A 139 -11.53 1.68 13.64
CA PRO A 139 -11.18 1.85 12.24
C PRO A 139 -9.92 2.71 12.07
N VAL A 140 -9.04 2.27 11.15
CA VAL A 140 -7.94 3.11 10.67
C VAL A 140 -8.52 4.29 9.89
N PRO A 141 -8.09 5.53 10.14
CA PRO A 141 -8.57 6.70 9.39
C PRO A 141 -8.39 6.51 7.88
N ALA A 142 -9.47 6.80 7.13
CA ALA A 142 -9.50 6.65 5.69
C ALA A 142 -8.89 7.85 4.95
N VAL A 143 -7.66 8.22 5.31
CA VAL A 143 -6.95 9.40 4.79
C VAL A 143 -5.69 9.01 4.03
N ILE A 144 -5.29 9.85 3.08
CA ILE A 144 -3.97 9.82 2.47
C ILE A 144 -3.09 10.83 3.21
N LEU A 145 -2.02 10.35 3.83
CA LEU A 145 -1.02 11.24 4.42
C LEU A 145 -0.09 11.80 3.34
N PRO A 146 0.13 13.13 3.27
CA PRO A 146 1.03 13.72 2.29
C PRO A 146 2.43 13.08 2.35
N MET A 147 3.04 12.81 1.20
CA MET A 147 4.34 12.12 1.16
C MET A 147 5.40 12.84 1.99
N LYS A 148 5.49 14.17 1.93
CA LYS A 148 6.46 14.96 2.69
C LYS A 148 6.31 14.83 4.22
N THR A 149 5.13 14.48 4.71
CA THR A 149 4.87 14.22 6.14
C THR A 149 5.50 12.90 6.57
N ILE A 150 5.43 11.87 5.73
CA ILE A 150 5.96 10.53 6.04
C ILE A 150 7.41 10.37 5.61
N PHE A 151 7.83 11.04 4.54
CA PHE A 151 9.19 11.01 4.03
C PHE A 151 9.68 12.46 3.83
N PRO A 152 10.24 13.10 4.87
CA PRO A 152 10.74 14.47 4.76
C PRO A 152 11.83 14.63 3.70
N GLY A 153 12.57 13.56 3.40
CA GLY A 153 13.53 13.48 2.30
C GLY A 153 12.94 13.40 0.90
N ASP A 154 11.61 13.31 0.75
CA ASP A 154 10.90 13.28 -0.54
C ASP A 154 11.17 14.58 -1.32
N ASN A 155 12.09 14.52 -2.27
CA ASN A 155 12.44 15.61 -3.17
C ASN A 155 12.34 15.09 -4.61
N PRO A 156 11.11 14.78 -5.07
CA PRO A 156 10.93 14.09 -6.32
C PRO A 156 11.25 15.00 -7.50
N VAL A 157 11.77 14.40 -8.56
CA VAL A 157 11.87 15.02 -9.89
C VAL A 157 10.66 14.61 -10.73
N THR A 158 10.26 15.48 -11.65
CA THR A 158 9.22 15.12 -12.62
C THR A 158 9.83 14.37 -13.78
N LEU A 159 9.39 13.13 -13.98
CA LEU A 159 9.82 12.28 -15.09
C LEU A 159 8.92 12.44 -16.32
N ALA A 160 7.62 12.63 -16.11
CA ALA A 160 6.64 12.83 -17.17
C ALA A 160 5.42 13.63 -16.69
N GLN A 161 4.84 14.43 -17.58
CA GLN A 161 3.57 15.11 -17.33
C GLN A 161 2.40 14.18 -17.61
N ARG A 162 1.30 14.34 -16.87
CA ARG A 162 0.06 13.58 -17.06
C ARG A 162 -1.14 14.53 -17.04
N MET A 163 -2.24 14.11 -17.66
CA MET A 163 -3.47 14.88 -17.65
C MET A 163 -4.15 14.79 -16.28
N PRO A 164 -4.68 15.90 -15.73
CA PRO A 164 -5.51 15.87 -14.53
C PRO A 164 -6.65 14.84 -14.67
N PRO A 165 -7.05 14.16 -13.58
CA PRO A 165 -6.66 14.42 -12.19
C PRO A 165 -5.34 13.78 -11.76
N LEU A 166 -4.64 13.06 -12.66
CA LEU A 166 -3.37 12.44 -12.34
C LEU A 166 -2.32 13.51 -12.01
N ASN A 167 -1.55 13.29 -10.96
CA ASN A 167 -0.34 14.07 -10.72
C ASN A 167 0.73 13.70 -11.77
N PRO A 168 1.78 14.50 -11.98
CA PRO A 168 2.92 14.08 -12.80
C PRO A 168 3.53 12.76 -12.29
N VAL A 169 4.27 12.06 -13.15
CA VAL A 169 5.12 10.94 -12.72
C VAL A 169 6.29 11.53 -11.93
N LEU A 170 6.35 11.20 -10.65
CA LEU A 170 7.26 11.78 -9.67
C LEU A 170 8.07 10.67 -9.01
N ASP A 171 9.38 10.86 -8.94
CA ASP A 171 10.31 9.89 -8.36
C ASP A 171 11.45 10.59 -7.62
N THR A 172 11.83 10.08 -6.45
CA THR A 172 12.89 10.67 -5.62
C THR A 172 14.25 10.06 -5.96
N PRO A 173 15.20 10.83 -6.52
CA PRO A 173 16.48 10.28 -6.92
C PRO A 173 17.25 9.62 -5.77
N ARG A 174 17.77 8.40 -6.01
CA ARG A 174 18.55 7.59 -5.05
C ARG A 174 17.74 7.13 -3.83
N SER A 175 16.42 7.18 -3.91
CA SER A 175 15.49 6.52 -3.00
C SER A 175 14.74 5.46 -3.81
N PHE A 176 14.24 4.43 -3.13
CA PHE A 176 13.27 3.50 -3.71
C PHE A 176 11.95 3.51 -2.93
N PHE A 177 11.83 4.41 -1.95
CA PHE A 177 10.66 4.49 -1.08
C PHE A 177 9.41 4.88 -1.87
N ASP A 178 9.48 5.73 -2.89
CA ASP A 178 8.32 6.20 -3.63
C ASP A 178 8.12 5.54 -5.01
N ASP A 179 9.00 4.63 -5.44
CA ASP A 179 8.94 3.96 -6.76
C ASP A 179 7.57 3.36 -7.05
N LYS A 180 7.00 2.63 -6.09
CA LYS A 180 5.67 2.00 -6.22
C LYS A 180 4.55 3.02 -6.43
N MET A 181 4.80 4.29 -6.10
CA MET A 181 3.83 5.38 -6.14
C MET A 181 4.08 6.37 -7.26
N ALA A 182 5.16 6.19 -8.03
CA ALA A 182 5.53 7.08 -9.12
C ALA A 182 4.43 7.14 -10.20
N ILE A 183 3.84 5.98 -10.52
CA ILE A 183 2.79 5.85 -11.54
C ILE A 183 1.41 5.62 -10.91
N PHE A 184 1.31 4.64 -10.00
CA PHE A 184 0.05 4.29 -9.34
C PHE A 184 -0.03 4.98 -7.98
N ASN A 185 -1.00 5.87 -7.80
CA ASN A 185 -1.26 6.51 -6.51
C ASN A 185 -2.70 7.06 -6.48
N ALA A 186 -3.10 7.61 -5.33
CA ALA A 186 -4.45 8.12 -5.09
C ALA A 186 -4.92 9.23 -6.08
N SER A 187 -4.03 9.85 -6.86
CA SER A 187 -4.43 10.81 -7.92
C SER A 187 -5.29 10.20 -9.02
N ILE A 188 -5.29 8.87 -9.18
CA ILE A 188 -6.25 8.15 -10.04
C ILE A 188 -7.70 8.46 -9.64
N ARG A 189 -7.93 8.77 -8.36
CA ARG A 189 -9.21 9.17 -7.78
C ARG A 189 -9.32 10.68 -7.52
N GLY A 190 -8.35 11.47 -7.96
CA GLY A 190 -8.27 12.92 -7.70
C GLY A 190 -7.77 13.30 -6.31
N GLU A 191 -7.19 12.36 -5.57
CA GLU A 191 -6.56 12.62 -4.28
C GLU A 191 -5.08 13.01 -4.42
N ILE A 192 -4.49 13.46 -3.32
CA ILE A 192 -3.06 13.82 -3.27
C ILE A 192 -2.15 12.58 -3.39
N ARG A 193 -0.89 12.77 -3.85
CA ARG A 193 0.17 11.76 -3.69
C ARG A 193 0.54 11.62 -2.22
N GLY A 194 0.54 10.40 -1.71
CA GLY A 194 0.83 10.12 -0.31
C GLY A 194 0.65 8.66 0.05
N ILE A 195 0.56 8.39 1.35
CA ILE A 195 0.51 7.04 1.93
C ILE A 195 -0.84 6.82 2.65
N ALA A 196 -1.49 5.70 2.37
CA ALA A 196 -2.61 5.21 3.17
C ALA A 196 -2.10 4.57 4.47
N LEU A 197 -2.80 4.80 5.58
CA LEU A 197 -2.36 4.31 6.89
C LEU A 197 -2.48 2.78 7.03
N PRO A 198 -1.42 2.08 7.48
CA PRO A 198 -1.48 0.64 7.72
C PRO A 198 -2.21 0.31 9.03
N LEU A 199 -2.72 -0.93 9.13
CA LEU A 199 -3.04 -1.54 10.41
C LEU A 199 -1.75 -1.82 11.18
N LEU A 200 -1.78 -1.69 12.51
CA LEU A 200 -0.65 -2.07 13.38
C LEU A 200 -0.80 -3.48 13.98
N PHE A 201 -1.71 -4.28 13.43
CA PHE A 201 -1.83 -5.68 13.81
C PHE A 201 -0.61 -6.49 13.36
N ASP A 202 -0.26 -7.47 14.19
CA ASP A 202 0.69 -8.53 13.87
C ASP A 202 2.10 -8.08 13.46
N LEU A 203 2.54 -6.91 13.93
CA LEU A 203 3.88 -6.41 13.65
C LEU A 203 4.99 -7.33 14.18
N ALA A 204 4.70 -8.17 15.16
CA ALA A 204 5.65 -9.12 15.72
C ALA A 204 6.10 -10.21 14.74
N ARG A 205 5.27 -10.58 13.76
CA ARG A 205 5.58 -11.60 12.75
C ARG A 205 6.09 -11.01 11.43
N LYS A 206 6.20 -9.67 11.32
CA LYS A 206 6.70 -9.00 10.12
C LYS A 206 8.25 -8.92 10.16
N PRO A 207 8.97 -9.46 9.16
CA PRO A 207 10.45 -9.47 9.16
C PRO A 207 11.08 -8.17 8.65
N VAL A 208 10.29 -7.31 8.01
CA VAL A 208 10.70 -6.02 7.45
C VAL A 208 9.55 -5.03 7.60
N PHE A 209 9.81 -3.74 7.58
CA PHE A 209 8.85 -2.67 7.83
C PHE A 209 8.89 -1.65 6.70
N LEU A 210 7.86 -0.79 6.67
CA LEU A 210 7.54 0.10 5.55
C LEU A 210 7.09 -0.68 4.29
N HIS A 211 6.55 0.01 3.29
CA HIS A 211 5.99 -0.63 2.09
C HIS A 211 7.06 -1.02 1.06
N ASP A 212 8.26 -0.47 1.21
CA ASP A 212 9.46 -0.75 0.43
C ASP A 212 10.37 -1.80 1.07
N ASN A 213 10.00 -2.32 2.25
CA ASN A 213 10.76 -3.30 3.03
C ASN A 213 12.16 -2.82 3.48
N SER A 214 12.42 -1.51 3.50
CA SER A 214 13.76 -0.96 3.79
C SER A 214 14.22 -1.07 5.24
N VAL A 215 13.32 -1.38 6.17
CA VAL A 215 13.62 -1.39 7.61
C VAL A 215 13.52 -2.81 8.17
N PRO A 216 14.58 -3.41 8.72
CA PRO A 216 14.59 -4.84 9.08
C PRO A 216 13.97 -5.16 10.45
N SER A 217 13.68 -4.17 11.29
CA SER A 217 13.08 -4.41 12.61
C SER A 217 12.32 -3.19 13.13
N LEU A 218 11.44 -3.40 14.12
CA LEU A 218 10.82 -2.28 14.84
C LEU A 218 11.87 -1.43 15.58
N ASP A 219 12.93 -2.05 16.11
CA ASP A 219 13.99 -1.30 16.78
C ASP A 219 14.70 -0.35 15.80
N ASN A 220 15.06 -0.85 14.62
CA ASN A 220 15.62 -0.03 13.54
C ASN A 220 14.63 1.06 13.09
N LEU A 221 13.32 0.78 13.03
CA LEU A 221 12.31 1.76 12.61
C LEU A 221 12.38 3.04 13.47
N PHE A 222 12.56 2.86 14.78
CA PHE A 222 12.59 3.93 15.78
C PHE A 222 14.02 4.42 16.10
N ASP A 223 15.05 3.95 15.37
CA ASP A 223 16.43 4.36 15.59
C ASP A 223 16.78 5.69 14.88
N PRO A 224 17.23 6.73 15.62
CA PRO A 224 17.57 8.02 15.04
C PRO A 224 18.78 7.99 14.09
N SER A 225 19.60 6.94 14.11
CA SER A 225 20.70 6.75 13.16
C SER A 225 20.24 6.65 11.70
N ARG A 226 18.95 6.36 11.46
CA ARG A 226 18.36 6.41 10.11
C ARG A 226 18.31 7.82 9.51
N GLY A 227 18.37 8.87 10.35
CA GLY A 227 18.46 10.27 9.94
C GLY A 227 17.10 10.94 9.65
N ALA A 228 17.02 12.24 9.91
CA ALA A 228 15.77 13.00 9.89
C ALA A 228 15.07 13.07 8.52
N THR A 229 15.78 12.76 7.43
CA THR A 229 15.21 12.72 6.07
C THR A 229 14.75 11.33 5.66
N ALA A 230 14.99 10.28 6.45
CA ALA A 230 14.55 8.93 6.10
C ALA A 230 13.02 8.80 6.15
N PRO A 231 12.46 7.79 5.47
CA PRO A 231 11.04 7.52 5.57
C PRO A 231 10.63 7.12 7.01
N HIS A 232 9.49 7.65 7.44
CA HIS A 232 8.90 7.52 8.77
C HIS A 232 9.92 7.84 9.90
N PRO A 233 10.46 9.08 9.97
CA PRO A 233 11.54 9.44 10.89
C PRO A 233 11.03 9.84 12.29
N PHE A 234 10.17 8.99 12.87
CA PHE A 234 9.65 9.16 14.23
C PHE A 234 10.47 8.29 15.18
N TYR A 235 11.45 8.88 15.85
CA TYR A 235 12.48 8.16 16.58
C TYR A 235 12.32 8.21 18.09
N VAL A 236 12.93 7.23 18.76
CA VAL A 236 13.02 7.14 20.22
C VAL A 236 14.50 6.98 20.56
N SER A 237 15.15 8.05 21.00
CA SER A 237 16.61 8.08 21.20
C SER A 237 17.05 7.18 22.35
N ASP A 238 16.29 7.13 23.44
CA ASP A 238 16.58 6.24 24.56
C ASP A 238 16.27 4.78 24.19
N THR A 239 17.26 3.90 24.33
CA THR A 239 17.16 2.49 23.90
C THR A 239 16.17 1.70 24.75
N ARG A 240 15.99 2.06 26.03
CA ARG A 240 15.06 1.40 26.94
C ARG A 240 13.63 1.81 26.63
N GLU A 241 13.39 3.09 26.39
CA GLU A 241 12.11 3.61 25.92
C GLU A 241 11.72 2.99 24.57
N ARG A 242 12.67 2.87 23.65
CA ARG A 242 12.45 2.21 22.36
C ARG A 242 12.03 0.75 22.55
N ALA A 243 12.72 0.01 23.43
CA ALA A 243 12.34 -1.35 23.76
C ALA A 243 10.90 -1.44 24.32
N TYR A 244 10.44 -0.44 25.07
CA TYR A 244 9.05 -0.38 25.55
C TYR A 244 8.05 -0.20 24.41
N ILE A 245 8.30 0.71 23.47
CA ILE A 245 7.44 0.87 22.29
C ILE A 245 7.42 -0.42 21.45
N VAL A 246 8.58 -1.04 21.23
CA VAL A 246 8.66 -2.32 20.51
C VAL A 246 7.84 -3.40 21.22
N ALA A 247 7.93 -3.51 22.54
CA ALA A 247 7.14 -4.46 23.32
C ALA A 247 5.64 -4.19 23.18
N PHE A 248 5.22 -2.92 23.27
CA PHE A 248 3.83 -2.53 23.09
C PHE A 248 3.31 -2.88 21.68
N LEU A 249 4.02 -2.48 20.62
CA LEU A 249 3.60 -2.73 19.25
C LEU A 249 3.52 -4.23 18.92
N ARG A 250 4.43 -5.04 19.48
CA ARG A 250 4.37 -6.50 19.34
C ARG A 250 3.19 -7.12 20.08
N SER A 251 2.68 -6.45 21.12
CA SER A 251 1.56 -6.93 21.93
C SER A 251 0.18 -6.59 21.37
N LEU A 252 0.10 -5.73 20.36
CA LEU A 252 -1.17 -5.29 19.77
C LEU A 252 -1.96 -6.49 19.20
N ASP A 253 -3.19 -6.64 19.68
CA ASP A 253 -4.19 -7.58 19.17
C ASP A 253 -5.60 -6.97 19.24
N ASP A 254 -6.62 -7.78 18.96
CA ASP A 254 -8.01 -7.34 18.84
C ASP A 254 -8.73 -7.23 20.20
N ARG A 255 -8.00 -7.24 21.33
CA ARG A 255 -8.57 -7.27 22.69
C ARG A 255 -7.88 -6.35 23.71
#